data_AF-A0A3C1LW46-F1
#
_entry.id   AF-A0A3C1LW46-F1
#
_cell.length_a   1.000
_cell.length_b   1.000
_cell.length_c   1.000
_cell.angle_alpha   90.00
_cell.angle_beta   90.00
_cell.angle_gamma   90.00
#
_symmetry.space_group_name_H-M   'P 1'
#
loop_
_entity.id
_entity.type
_entity.pdbx_description
1 polymer ?
#
loop_
_entity_poly.entity_id
_entity_poly.type
_entity_poly.pdbx_seq_one_letter_code
_entity_poly.pdbx_strand_id
1 'polypeptide(L)'
;MFSNFVTQKVLDCYLNKQTITPPSALYFALMNTDPTPANTGIEVSGSGYSRVPITGLTYAQLVSGKMTVSNTARITLPEATGNWTEANYWAIYDAQTGGNLITYEALATKATVLAGQQPKVEVGGLVVTLV
;
A
#
# COMPACT_ATOMS: atom_id res chain seq x y z
N MET A 1 -9.38 -0.54 0.49
CA MET A 1 -10.07 -1.52 -0.40
C MET A 1 -9.06 -2.44 -1.07
N PHE A 2 -9.47 -3.66 -1.47
CA PHE A 2 -8.61 -4.59 -2.24
C PHE A 2 -8.82 -4.43 -3.74
N SER A 3 -7.78 -4.68 -4.53
CA SER A 3 -7.85 -4.65 -5.99
C SER A 3 -8.62 -5.85 -6.56
N ASN A 4 -9.05 -5.75 -7.82
CA ASN A 4 -9.62 -6.85 -8.58
C ASN A 4 -8.66 -8.06 -8.65
N PHE A 5 -7.36 -7.79 -8.71
CA PHE A 5 -6.33 -8.84 -8.71
C PHE A 5 -6.36 -9.67 -7.42
N VAL A 6 -6.42 -9.01 -6.26
CA VAL A 6 -6.46 -9.71 -4.97
C VAL A 6 -7.82 -10.38 -4.78
N THR A 7 -8.93 -9.68 -5.06
CA THR A 7 -10.27 -10.25 -4.86
C THR A 7 -10.49 -11.48 -5.72
N GLN A 8 -10.08 -11.46 -7.00
CA GLN A 8 -10.15 -12.63 -7.87
C GLN A 8 -9.34 -13.79 -7.29
N LYS A 9 -8.06 -13.57 -6.94
CA LYS A 9 -7.20 -14.63 -6.39
C LYS A 9 -7.78 -15.23 -5.12
N VAL A 10 -8.28 -14.40 -4.20
CA VAL A 10 -8.88 -14.86 -2.95
C VAL A 10 -10.12 -15.72 -3.24
N LEU A 11 -11.01 -15.29 -4.12
CA LEU A 11 -12.20 -16.09 -4.49
C LEU A 11 -11.82 -17.41 -5.14
N ASP A 12 -10.88 -17.40 -6.08
CA ASP A 12 -10.41 -18.62 -6.73
C ASP A 12 -9.71 -19.58 -5.75
N CYS A 13 -9.02 -19.04 -4.74
CA CYS A 13 -8.40 -19.84 -3.70
C CYS A 13 -9.43 -20.57 -2.85
N TYR A 14 -10.43 -19.84 -2.34
CA TYR A 14 -11.38 -20.39 -1.38
C TYR A 14 -12.49 -21.20 -2.05
N LEU A 15 -13.02 -20.73 -3.19
CA LEU A 15 -14.17 -21.35 -3.85
C LEU A 15 -13.74 -22.37 -4.90
N ASN A 16 -12.65 -22.08 -5.62
CA ASN A 16 -12.16 -22.92 -6.71
C ASN A 16 -10.91 -23.74 -6.34
N LYS A 17 -10.47 -23.69 -5.07
CA LYS A 17 -9.34 -24.46 -4.52
C LYS A 17 -8.02 -24.22 -5.25
N GLN A 18 -7.85 -23.05 -5.87
CA GLN A 18 -6.59 -22.67 -6.47
C GLN A 18 -5.56 -22.36 -5.38
N THR A 19 -4.31 -22.70 -5.61
CA THR A 19 -3.24 -22.28 -4.68
C THR A 19 -2.85 -20.84 -4.96
N ILE A 20 -2.86 -19.99 -3.93
CA ILE A 20 -2.21 -18.66 -4.00
C ILE A 20 -0.78 -18.80 -3.51
N THR A 21 0.17 -18.37 -4.33
CA THR A 21 1.52 -18.05 -3.88
C THR A 21 1.57 -16.58 -3.47
N PRO A 22 1.78 -16.26 -2.17
CA PRO A 22 1.94 -14.88 -1.73
C PRO A 22 3.14 -14.21 -2.41
N PRO A 23 3.10 -12.90 -2.66
CA PRO A 23 4.25 -12.18 -3.19
C PRO A 23 5.41 -12.24 -2.18
N SER A 24 6.64 -12.33 -2.68
CA SER A 24 7.86 -12.40 -1.85
C SER A 24 8.18 -11.09 -1.14
N ALA A 25 7.62 -9.98 -1.62
CA ALA A 25 7.73 -8.67 -1.01
C ALA A 25 6.46 -7.86 -1.26
N LEU A 26 6.19 -6.92 -0.36
CA LEU A 26 5.16 -5.90 -0.49
C LEU A 26 5.82 -4.54 -0.39
N TYR A 27 5.32 -3.56 -1.13
CA TYR A 27 5.88 -2.23 -1.22
C TYR A 27 4.82 -1.18 -0.96
N PHE A 28 5.11 -0.24 -0.07
CA PHE A 28 4.27 0.91 0.21
C PHE A 28 4.52 2.00 -0.84
N ALA A 29 3.44 2.56 -1.39
CA ALA A 29 3.43 3.61 -2.38
C ALA A 29 2.49 4.75 -1.97
N LEU A 30 2.82 5.97 -2.41
CA LEU A 30 1.92 7.12 -2.35
C LEU A 30 1.32 7.36 -3.73
N MET A 31 0.04 7.69 -3.79
CA MET A 31 -0.70 7.86 -5.05
C MET A 31 -1.33 9.24 -5.13
N ASN A 32 -1.23 9.88 -6.29
CA ASN A 32 -1.81 11.17 -6.58
C ASN A 32 -3.33 11.07 -6.84
N THR A 33 -3.77 10.01 -7.53
CA THR A 33 -5.20 9.76 -7.79
C THR A 33 -5.62 8.41 -7.23
N ASP A 34 -6.94 8.17 -7.19
CA ASP A 34 -7.50 6.89 -6.74
C ASP A 34 -6.98 5.74 -7.62
N PRO A 35 -6.29 4.74 -7.04
CA PRO A 35 -5.90 3.53 -7.76
C PRO A 35 -7.08 2.78 -8.38
N THR A 36 -8.28 2.86 -7.78
CA THR A 36 -9.43 2.01 -8.06
C THR A 36 -9.11 0.51 -7.92
N PRO A 37 -10.12 -0.38 -7.90
CA PRO A 37 -9.85 -1.81 -7.90
C PRO A 37 -9.13 -2.28 -9.16
N ALA A 38 -9.19 -1.52 -10.25
CA ALA A 38 -8.59 -1.82 -11.54
C ALA A 38 -7.13 -1.33 -11.70
N ASN A 39 -6.54 -0.71 -10.66
CA ASN A 39 -5.17 -0.18 -10.69
C ASN A 39 -4.94 0.86 -11.80
N THR A 40 -5.83 1.84 -11.90
CA THR A 40 -5.82 2.95 -12.87
C THR A 40 -5.31 4.27 -12.29
N GLY A 41 -4.86 4.27 -11.03
CA GLY A 41 -4.36 5.48 -10.37
C GLY A 41 -2.99 5.91 -10.87
N ILE A 42 -2.68 7.17 -10.60
CA ILE A 42 -1.40 7.80 -10.90
C ILE A 42 -0.58 7.79 -9.62
N GLU A 43 0.57 7.12 -9.64
CA GLU A 43 1.49 7.12 -8.52
C GLU A 43 2.15 8.50 -8.36
N VAL A 44 2.50 8.85 -7.12
CA VAL A 44 3.30 10.04 -6.84
C VAL A 44 4.62 9.97 -7.59
N SER A 45 5.08 11.12 -8.09
CA SER A 45 6.35 11.26 -8.78
C SER A 45 7.09 12.49 -8.28
N GLY A 46 8.42 12.46 -8.39
CA GLY A 46 9.30 13.53 -7.94
C GLY A 46 10.72 13.01 -7.70
N SER A 47 11.68 13.92 -7.56
CA SER A 47 13.07 13.54 -7.35
C SER A 47 13.26 12.85 -6.00
N GLY A 48 13.89 11.67 -6.03
CA GLY A 48 14.13 10.84 -4.86
C GLY A 48 12.96 9.93 -4.46
N TYR A 49 11.77 10.07 -5.07
CA TYR A 49 10.65 9.17 -4.76
C TYR A 49 10.90 7.73 -5.23
N SER A 50 10.61 6.78 -4.36
CA SER A 50 10.54 5.35 -4.69
C SER A 50 9.63 4.64 -3.70
N ARG A 51 8.95 3.58 -4.14
CA ARG A 51 8.24 2.67 -3.24
C ARG A 51 9.23 2.01 -2.29
N VAL A 52 8.80 1.75 -1.06
CA VAL A 52 9.66 1.14 -0.03
C VAL A 52 9.08 -0.19 0.45
N PRO A 53 9.94 -1.19 0.74
CA PRO A 53 9.47 -2.48 1.19
C PRO A 53 8.77 -2.38 2.54
N ILE A 54 7.67 -3.12 2.69
CA ILE A 54 7.01 -3.34 3.97
C ILE A 54 7.66 -4.59 4.58
N THR A 55 8.47 -4.38 5.62
CA THR A 55 9.30 -5.44 6.21
C THR A 55 8.62 -6.18 7.36
N GLY A 56 7.49 -5.69 7.85
CA GLY A 56 6.79 -6.29 8.97
C GLY A 56 5.31 -5.95 9.01
N LEU A 57 4.48 -6.99 9.04
CA LEU A 57 3.04 -6.93 9.24
C LEU A 57 2.66 -7.90 10.36
N THR A 58 1.61 -7.58 11.10
CA THR A 58 0.99 -8.54 12.02
C THR A 58 0.33 -9.67 11.23
N TYR A 59 0.06 -10.80 11.88
CA TYR A 59 -0.98 -11.70 11.39
C TYR A 59 -2.34 -11.00 11.45
N ALA A 60 -3.30 -11.47 10.65
CA ALA A 60 -4.67 -10.96 10.71
C ALA A 60 -5.26 -11.23 12.10
N GLN A 61 -5.83 -10.20 12.73
CA GLN A 61 -6.48 -10.27 14.03
C GLN A 61 -7.90 -9.70 13.94
N LEU A 62 -8.83 -10.21 14.75
CA LEU A 62 -10.17 -9.64 14.84
C LEU A 62 -10.15 -8.37 15.70
N VAL A 63 -10.35 -7.21 15.08
CA VAL A 63 -10.40 -5.90 15.75
C VAL A 63 -11.74 -5.26 15.44
N SER A 64 -12.56 -5.01 16.46
CA SER A 64 -13.88 -4.36 16.31
C SER A 64 -14.76 -5.02 15.24
N GLY A 65 -14.73 -6.35 15.16
CA GLY A 65 -15.52 -7.14 14.20
C GLY A 65 -14.92 -7.24 12.79
N LYS A 66 -13.73 -6.72 12.54
CA LYS A 66 -13.06 -6.76 11.22
C LYS A 66 -11.70 -7.46 11.30
N MET A 67 -11.40 -8.29 10.30
CA MET A 67 -10.07 -8.91 10.18
C MET A 67 -9.08 -7.84 9.75
N THR A 68 -8.08 -7.60 10.59
CA THR A 68 -7.20 -6.43 10.53
C THR A 68 -5.74 -6.84 10.58
N VAL A 69 -4.92 -6.19 9.77
CA VAL A 69 -3.45 -6.28 9.77
C VAL A 69 -2.87 -4.88 9.96
N SER A 70 -1.77 -4.78 10.69
CA SER A 70 -1.02 -3.53 10.86
C SER A 70 0.48 -3.69 10.65
N ASN A 71 1.19 -2.62 10.31
CA ASN A 71 2.65 -2.64 10.20
C ASN A 71 3.31 -2.75 11.59
N THR A 72 4.29 -3.65 11.70
CA THR A 72 5.09 -3.86 12.93
C THR A 72 6.43 -3.16 12.89
N ALA A 73 6.86 -2.69 11.72
CA ALA A 73 8.03 -1.85 11.53
C ALA A 73 7.61 -0.50 10.92
N ARG A 74 8.37 0.56 11.24
CA ARG A 74 8.18 1.87 10.60
C ARG A 74 8.46 1.74 9.10
N ILE A 75 7.60 2.32 8.28
CA ILE A 75 7.78 2.42 6.84
C ILE A 75 8.33 3.82 6.56
N THR A 76 9.59 3.91 6.17
CA THR A 76 10.28 5.19 5.93
C THR A 76 10.52 5.33 4.43
N LEU A 77 9.92 6.35 3.80
CA LEU A 77 10.18 6.68 2.40
C LEU A 77 11.56 7.35 2.26
N PRO A 78 12.13 7.41 1.05
CA PRO A 78 13.35 8.18 0.82
C PRO A 78 13.13 9.66 1.15
N GLU A 79 14.20 10.34 1.56
CA GLU A 79 14.19 11.80 1.66
C GLU A 79 14.00 12.41 0.26
N ALA A 80 13.06 13.34 0.16
CA ALA A 80 12.75 14.02 -1.09
C ALA A 80 13.92 14.94 -1.49
N THR A 81 14.53 14.71 -2.66
CA THR A 81 15.58 15.59 -3.20
C THR A 81 15.01 16.71 -4.08
N GLY A 82 13.70 16.69 -4.31
CA GLY A 82 12.90 17.72 -4.97
C GLY A 82 11.44 17.55 -4.57
N ASN A 83 10.58 18.47 -4.98
CA ASN A 83 9.15 18.40 -4.65
C ASN A 83 8.49 17.21 -5.34
N TRP A 84 7.62 16.50 -4.62
CA TRP A 84 6.79 15.44 -5.16
C TRP A 84 5.40 15.98 -5.52
N THR A 85 4.67 15.26 -6.38
CA THR A 85 3.24 15.49 -6.57
C THR A 85 2.46 15.21 -5.28
N GLU A 86 1.31 15.85 -5.10
CA GLU A 86 0.46 15.66 -3.91
C GLU A 86 0.06 14.19 -3.77
N ALA A 87 0.19 13.63 -2.57
CA ALA A 87 -0.31 12.31 -2.21
C ALA A 87 -1.73 12.43 -1.65
N ASN A 88 -2.66 11.74 -2.29
CA ASN A 88 -4.07 11.66 -1.91
C ASN A 88 -4.47 10.28 -1.38
N TYR A 89 -3.76 9.23 -1.79
CA TYR A 89 -3.99 7.86 -1.38
C TYR A 89 -2.66 7.19 -1.04
N TRP A 90 -2.72 6.08 -0.32
CA TRP A 90 -1.62 5.13 -0.23
C TRP A 90 -2.03 3.82 -0.89
N ALA A 91 -1.04 3.07 -1.34
CA ALA A 91 -1.23 1.77 -1.96
C ALA A 91 -0.13 0.79 -1.52
N ILE A 92 -0.45 -0.50 -1.61
CA ILE A 92 0.50 -1.59 -1.48
C ILE A 92 0.61 -2.30 -2.83
N TYR A 93 1.83 -2.49 -3.32
CA TYR A 93 2.14 -3.24 -4.54
C TYR A 93 3.00 -4.46 -4.23
N ASP A 94 2.99 -5.46 -5.10
CA ASP A 94 3.86 -6.64 -5.00
C ASP A 94 5.27 -6.45 -5.61
N ALA A 95 5.55 -5.27 -6.19
CA ALA A 95 6.83 -4.94 -6.81
C ALA A 95 7.26 -3.49 -6.53
N GLN A 96 8.57 -3.26 -6.55
CA GLN A 96 9.15 -1.92 -6.36
C GLN A 96 8.77 -0.95 -7.49
N THR A 97 8.65 -1.47 -8.71
CA THR A 97 8.18 -0.75 -9.91
C THR A 97 7.17 -1.62 -10.66
N GLY A 98 6.11 -1.02 -11.20
CA GLY A 98 5.03 -1.78 -11.85
C GLY A 98 4.29 -2.70 -10.88
N GLY A 99 4.14 -3.97 -11.23
CA GLY A 99 3.49 -4.97 -10.38
C GLY A 99 1.97 -4.83 -10.27
N ASN A 100 1.39 -5.66 -9.41
CA ASN A 100 -0.03 -5.69 -9.13
C ASN A 100 -0.34 -4.86 -7.89
N LEU A 101 -1.40 -4.05 -7.98
CA LEU A 101 -1.99 -3.42 -6.81
C LEU A 101 -2.56 -4.50 -5.88
N ILE A 102 -2.26 -4.41 -4.59
CA ILE A 102 -2.77 -5.31 -3.57
C ILE A 102 -3.97 -4.67 -2.89
N THR A 103 -3.73 -3.52 -2.24
CA THR A 103 -4.75 -2.78 -1.53
C THR A 103 -4.38 -1.30 -1.51
N TYR A 104 -5.37 -0.44 -1.32
CA TYR A 104 -5.20 1.00 -1.31
C TYR A 104 -6.29 1.66 -0.46
N GLU A 105 -6.03 2.87 0.03
CA GLU A 105 -7.02 3.69 0.70
C GLU A 105 -6.66 5.16 0.58
N ALA A 106 -7.67 6.03 0.75
CA ALA A 106 -7.43 7.46 0.82
C ALA A 106 -6.61 7.79 2.06
N LEU A 107 -5.70 8.75 1.93
CA LEU A 107 -5.04 9.34 3.09
C LEU A 107 -6.06 10.19 3.86
N ALA A 108 -6.06 10.06 5.19
CA ALA A 108 -6.89 10.91 6.06
C ALA A 108 -6.53 12.41 5.91
N THR A 109 -5.28 12.71 5.57
CA THR A 109 -4.81 14.05 5.25
C THR A 109 -3.89 13.96 4.05
N LYS A 110 -4.20 14.73 3.01
CA LYS A 110 -3.38 14.85 1.82
C LYS A 110 -1.98 15.34 2.20
N ALA A 111 -0.95 14.81 1.55
CA ALA A 111 0.43 15.15 1.87
C ALA A 111 1.15 15.72 0.64
N THR A 112 1.69 16.93 0.78
CA THR A 112 2.63 17.51 -0.19
C THR A 112 4.03 17.36 0.38
N VAL A 113 4.87 16.57 -0.27
CA VAL A 113 6.24 16.32 0.16
C VAL A 113 7.18 17.25 -0.60
N LEU A 114 7.87 18.10 0.15
CA LEU A 114 8.82 19.08 -0.38
C LEU A 114 10.26 18.59 -0.20
N ALA A 115 11.19 19.19 -0.93
CA ALA A 115 12.61 18.89 -0.81
C ALA A 115 13.10 18.97 0.66
N GLY A 116 13.88 17.98 1.09
CA GLY A 116 14.38 17.82 2.46
C GLY A 116 13.40 17.16 3.43
N GLN A 117 12.19 16.81 3.01
CA GLN A 117 11.23 16.07 3.84
C GLN A 117 11.37 14.57 3.64
N GLN A 118 11.16 13.81 4.72
CA GLN A 118 11.16 12.36 4.71
C GLN A 118 9.86 11.80 5.32
N PRO A 119 8.88 11.42 4.48
CA PRO A 119 7.63 10.85 4.97
C PRO A 119 7.85 9.49 5.64
N LYS A 120 7.06 9.23 6.68
CA LYS A 120 7.11 7.99 7.44
C LYS A 120 5.72 7.57 7.90
N VAL A 121 5.48 6.26 7.90
CA VAL A 121 4.35 5.63 8.57
C VAL A 121 4.89 4.95 9.82
N GLU A 122 4.51 5.48 10.98
CA GLU A 122 4.91 4.91 12.26
C GLU A 122 4.34 3.49 12.45
N VAL A 123 4.88 2.73 13.41
CA VAL A 123 4.36 1.39 13.75
C VAL A 123 2.88 1.50 14.11
N GLY A 124 2.05 0.62 13.53
CA GLY A 124 0.59 0.65 13.68
C GLY A 124 -0.13 1.74 12.85
N GLY A 125 0.60 2.59 12.12
CA GLY A 125 0.03 3.66 11.30
C GLY A 125 -0.58 3.18 9.97
N LEU A 126 -0.10 2.05 9.43
CA LEU A 126 -0.74 1.35 8.32
C LEU A 126 -1.70 0.31 8.90
N VAL A 127 -2.98 0.44 8.57
CA VAL A 127 -4.04 -0.49 8.97
C VAL A 127 -4.77 -0.95 7.72
N VAL A 128 -4.86 -2.26 7.51
CA VAL A 128 -5.58 -2.87 6.40
C VAL A 128 -6.65 -3.78 6.98
N THR A 129 -7.91 -3.57 6.57
CA THR A 129 -9.03 -4.43 6.97
C THR A 129 -9.64 -5.15 5.77
N LEU A 130 -9.94 -6.44 5.94
CA LEU A 130 -10.82 -7.18 5.04
C LEU A 130 -12.24 -7.19 5.64
N VAL A 131 -13.20 -6.75 4.83
CA VAL A 131 -14.63 -6.64 5.17
C VAL A 131 -15.49 -7.39 4.17
#